data_AF-A0A6C0D6B0-F1
#
_entry.id   AF-A0A6C0D6B0-F1
#
_cell.length_a   1.000
_cell.length_b   1.000
_cell.length_c   1.000
_cell.angle_alpha   90.00
_cell.angle_beta   90.00
_cell.angle_gamma   90.00
#
_symmetry.space_group_name_H-M   'P 1'
#
loop_
_entity.id
_entity.type
_entity.pdbx_description
1 polymer ?
#
loop_
_entity_poly.entity_id
_entity_poly.type
_entity_poly.pdbx_seq_one_letter_code
_entity_poly.pdbx_strand_id
1 'polypeptide(L)'
;MSILNYLLIAGLIILVDLPWLVLGSKQSKAMVESIQHSPLTVRYLPAIIVYLALSYLVTLPENNNDAFMLGFCIYAVYDFTNLSTFKNYSVKFAVADSLWGGVLFVIVYNIIVSLKLKK
;
A
#
# COMPACT_ATOMS: atom_id res chain seq x y z
N MET A 1 -7.35 6.02 -19.75
CA MET A 1 -7.25 7.03 -18.66
C MET A 1 -6.20 8.10 -18.98
N SER A 2 -6.40 9.33 -18.52
CA SER A 2 -5.40 10.41 -18.63
C SER A 2 -4.38 10.33 -17.48
N ILE A 3 -3.23 11.01 -17.64
CA ILE A 3 -2.20 11.14 -16.58
C ILE A 3 -2.79 11.78 -15.31
N LEU A 4 -3.69 12.76 -15.47
CA LEU A 4 -4.36 13.42 -14.34
C LEU A 4 -5.14 12.41 -13.48
N ASN A 5 -5.80 11.41 -14.09
CA ASN A 5 -6.53 10.41 -13.32
C ASN A 5 -5.60 9.59 -12.43
N TYR A 6 -4.42 9.18 -12.91
CA TYR A 6 -3.46 8.43 -12.10
C TYR A 6 -2.91 9.26 -10.93
N LEU A 7 -2.71 10.56 -11.12
CA LEU A 7 -2.29 11.47 -10.03
C LEU A 7 -3.39 11.63 -8.97
N LEU A 8 -4.64 11.79 -9.40
CA LEU A 8 -5.79 11.85 -8.50
C LEU A 8 -5.95 10.55 -7.71
N ILE A 9 -5.80 9.40 -8.37
CA ILE A 9 -5.88 8.09 -7.72
C ILE A 9 -4.71 7.90 -6.74
N ALA A 10 -3.49 8.33 -7.06
CA ALA A 10 -2.37 8.27 -6.13
C ALA A 10 -2.66 9.08 -4.85
N GLY A 11 -3.21 10.29 -5.00
CA GLY A 11 -3.66 11.10 -3.87
C GLY A 11 -4.78 10.42 -3.06
N LEU A 12 -5.74 9.79 -3.74
CA LEU A 12 -6.82 9.05 -3.09
C LEU A 12 -6.31 7.85 -2.29
N ILE A 13 -5.36 7.08 -2.83
CA ILE A 13 -4.74 5.95 -2.12
C ILE A 13 -4.11 6.44 -0.83
N ILE A 14 -3.30 7.52 -0.88
CA ILE A 14 -2.69 8.09 0.32
C ILE A 14 -3.76 8.46 1.35
N LEU A 15 -4.82 9.16 0.94
CA LEU A 15 -5.89 9.59 1.84
C LEU A 15 -6.61 8.41 2.51
N VAL A 16 -6.88 7.34 1.77
CA VAL A 16 -7.52 6.13 2.32
C VAL A 16 -6.54 5.35 3.21
N ASP A 17 -5.24 5.39 2.91
CA ASP A 17 -4.18 4.68 3.64
C ASP A 17 -3.75 5.41 4.94
N LEU A 18 -4.03 6.71 5.08
CA LEU A 18 -3.68 7.52 6.25
C LEU A 18 -3.99 6.87 7.61
N PRO A 19 -5.18 6.26 7.84
CA PRO A 19 -5.48 5.61 9.12
C PRO A 19 -4.48 4.50 9.46
N TRP A 20 -4.13 3.66 8.47
CA TRP A 20 -3.16 2.59 8.65
C TRP A 20 -1.75 3.13 8.83
N LEU A 21 -1.34 4.14 8.06
CA LEU A 21 -0.04 4.79 8.23
C LEU A 21 0.12 5.36 9.64
N VAL A 22 -0.90 6.01 10.19
CA VAL A 22 -0.85 6.58 11.54
C VAL A 22 -0.79 5.48 12.60
N LEU A 23 -1.68 4.48 12.53
CA LEU A 23 -1.75 3.40 13.52
C LEU A 23 -0.51 2.48 13.46
N GLY A 24 -0.07 2.15 12.25
CA GLY A 24 1.08 1.29 11.97
C GLY A 24 2.43 1.98 12.19
N SER A 25 2.50 3.31 12.10
CA SER A 25 3.77 4.08 12.17
C SER A 25 4.64 3.75 13.39
N LYS A 26 4.02 3.58 14.57
CA LYS A 26 4.76 3.26 15.79
C LYS A 26 5.41 1.89 15.71
N GLN A 27 4.66 0.89 15.22
CA GLN A 27 5.15 -0.47 15.08
C GLN A 27 6.19 -0.59 13.96
N SER A 28 5.91 0.00 12.79
CA SER A 28 6.83 -0.03 11.65
C SER A 28 8.13 0.72 11.96
N LYS A 29 8.06 1.88 12.63
CA LYS A 29 9.25 2.61 13.08
C LYS A 29 10.11 1.77 14.01
N ALA A 30 9.53 1.23 15.08
CA ALA A 30 10.28 0.40 16.03
C ALA A 30 10.90 -0.83 15.34
N MET A 31 10.15 -1.46 14.42
CA MET A 31 10.62 -2.59 13.64
C MET A 31 11.80 -2.21 12.74
N VAL A 32 11.67 -1.17 11.92
CA VAL A 32 12.74 -0.74 11.00
C VAL A 32 13.98 -0.30 11.77
N GLU A 33 13.83 0.50 12.83
CA GLU A 33 14.96 0.93 13.66
C GLU A 33 15.71 -0.26 14.31
N SER A 34 14.99 -1.32 14.68
CA SER A 34 15.59 -2.57 15.19
C SER A 34 16.34 -3.39 14.13
N ILE A 35 16.01 -3.22 12.84
CA ILE A 35 16.65 -3.89 11.71
C ILE A 35 17.91 -3.13 11.28
N GLN A 36 17.83 -1.80 11.17
CA GLN A 36 18.89 -0.96 10.61
C GLN A 36 19.82 -0.31 11.64
N HIS A 37 19.51 -0.43 12.93
CA HIS A 37 20.28 0.16 14.05
C HIS A 37 20.52 1.69 13.91
N SER A 38 19.58 2.39 13.28
CA SER A 38 19.61 3.83 13.07
C SER A 38 18.18 4.39 12.98
N PRO A 39 17.98 5.70 13.24
CA PRO A 39 16.65 6.31 13.17
C PRO A 39 16.00 6.15 11.80
N LEU A 40 14.69 5.89 11.78
CA LEU A 40 13.93 5.84 10.53
C LEU A 40 13.92 7.22 9.85
N THR A 41 14.37 7.28 8.59
CA THR A 41 14.25 8.47 7.74
C THR A 41 13.49 8.11 6.47
N VAL A 42 12.41 8.85 6.20
CA VAL A 42 11.57 8.60 5.03
C VAL A 42 12.18 9.27 3.81
N ARG A 43 12.44 8.47 2.76
CA ARG A 43 12.86 8.98 1.46
C ARG A 43 11.61 9.21 0.60
N TYR A 44 11.23 10.47 0.42
CA TYR A 44 9.98 10.83 -0.25
C TYR A 44 9.94 10.45 -1.74
N LEU A 45 11.06 10.52 -2.46
CA LEU A 45 11.07 10.20 -3.89
C LEU A 45 10.71 8.73 -4.18
N PRO A 46 11.33 7.72 -3.54
CA PRO A 46 10.85 6.33 -3.61
C PRO A 46 9.40 6.16 -3.19
N ALA A 47 8.94 6.85 -2.13
CA ALA A 47 7.55 6.77 -1.69
C ALA A 47 6.57 7.26 -2.77
N ILE A 48 6.89 8.37 -3.45
CA ILE A 48 6.09 8.88 -4.58
C ILE A 48 5.98 7.81 -5.68
N ILE A 49 7.09 7.15 -6.02
CA ILE A 49 7.11 6.09 -7.04
C ILE A 49 6.20 4.93 -6.65
N VAL A 50 6.18 4.53 -5.37
CA VAL A 50 5.27 3.50 -4.86
C VAL A 50 3.82 3.89 -5.10
N TYR A 51 3.39 5.09 -4.69
CA TYR A 51 2.00 5.52 -4.88
C TYR A 51 1.60 5.69 -6.35
N LEU A 52 2.52 6.07 -7.23
CA LEU A 52 2.27 6.09 -8.68
C LEU A 52 2.11 4.68 -9.27
N ALA A 53 2.90 3.70 -8.79
CA ALA A 53 2.73 2.31 -9.20
C ALA A 53 1.38 1.75 -8.70
N LEU A 54 1.03 1.99 -7.44
CA LEU A 54 -0.24 1.57 -6.87
C LEU A 54 -1.45 2.21 -7.59
N SER A 55 -1.34 3.47 -8.03
CA SER A 55 -2.42 4.14 -8.75
C SER A 55 -2.71 3.55 -10.12
N TYR A 56 -1.69 2.98 -10.78
CA TYR A 56 -1.88 2.17 -11.98
C TYR A 56 -2.53 0.81 -11.61
N LEU A 57 -1.94 0.10 -10.66
CA LEU A 57 -2.34 -1.27 -10.31
C LEU A 57 -3.79 -1.35 -9.84
N VAL A 58 -4.29 -0.38 -9.08
CA VAL A 58 -5.69 -0.38 -8.59
C VAL A 58 -6.74 -0.23 -9.70
N THR A 59 -6.32 0.09 -10.93
CA THR A 59 -7.24 0.21 -12.07
C THR A 59 -7.42 -1.10 -12.85
N LEU A 60 -6.53 -2.07 -12.67
CA LEU A 60 -6.55 -3.37 -13.33
C LEU A 60 -7.70 -4.30 -12.90
N PRO A 61 -8.12 -4.37 -11.62
CA PRO A 61 -9.17 -5.27 -11.15
C PRO A 61 -10.51 -5.07 -11.86
N GLU A 62 -11.25 -6.12 -12.20
CA GLU A 62 -12.57 -5.98 -12.83
C GLU A 62 -13.70 -5.95 -11.80
N ASN A 63 -13.48 -6.53 -10.62
CA ASN A 63 -14.45 -6.62 -9.53
C ASN A 63 -13.76 -6.49 -8.15
N ASN A 64 -14.55 -6.50 -7.07
CA ASN A 64 -14.04 -6.35 -5.70
C ASN A 64 -13.11 -7.49 -5.26
N ASN A 65 -13.34 -8.73 -5.71
CA ASN A 65 -12.48 -9.85 -5.36
C ASN A 65 -11.11 -9.70 -6.02
N ASP A 66 -11.08 -9.32 -7.29
CA ASP A 66 -9.82 -9.02 -8.00
C ASP A 66 -9.08 -7.88 -7.30
N ALA A 67 -9.80 -6.84 -6.86
CA ALA A 67 -9.19 -5.69 -6.20
C ALA A 67 -8.57 -6.10 -4.87
N PHE A 68 -9.31 -6.86 -4.06
CA PHE A 68 -8.79 -7.39 -2.81
C PHE A 68 -7.56 -8.26 -3.05
N MET A 69 -7.64 -9.22 -3.97
CA MET A 69 -6.55 -10.17 -4.22
C MET A 69 -5.31 -9.48 -4.78
N LEU A 70 -5.48 -8.51 -5.68
CA LEU A 70 -4.35 -7.76 -6.22
C LEU A 70 -3.66 -6.94 -5.13
N GLY A 71 -4.43 -6.18 -4.34
CA GLY A 71 -3.88 -5.39 -3.22
C GLY A 71 -3.20 -6.27 -2.18
N PHE A 72 -3.86 -7.36 -1.78
CA PHE A 72 -3.32 -8.35 -0.85
C PHE A 72 -1.99 -8.93 -1.34
N CYS A 73 -1.93 -9.38 -2.60
CA CYS A 73 -0.72 -9.98 -3.17
C CYS A 73 0.43 -8.98 -3.29
N ILE A 74 0.18 -7.71 -3.64
CA ILE A 74 1.23 -6.68 -3.74
C ILE A 74 1.90 -6.48 -2.37
N TYR A 75 1.09 -6.27 -1.33
CA TYR A 75 1.59 -6.05 0.02
C TYR A 75 2.24 -7.33 0.56
N ALA A 76 1.64 -8.51 0.34
CA ALA A 76 2.24 -9.79 0.71
C ALA A 76 3.60 -10.01 0.05
N VAL A 77 3.75 -9.72 -1.26
CA VAL A 77 5.06 -9.83 -1.93
C VAL A 77 6.08 -8.93 -1.24
N TYR A 78 5.73 -7.68 -0.93
CA TYR A 78 6.64 -6.75 -0.24
C TYR A 78 7.01 -7.24 1.17
N ASP A 79 6.01 -7.51 2.01
CA ASP A 79 6.20 -7.88 3.41
C ASP A 79 6.88 -9.23 3.59
N PHE A 80 6.50 -10.24 2.82
CA PHE A 80 7.11 -11.55 2.93
C PHE A 80 8.50 -11.59 2.29
N THR A 81 8.80 -10.73 1.30
CA THR A 81 10.19 -10.52 0.87
C THR A 81 11.04 -9.96 2.01
N ASN A 82 10.54 -8.94 2.71
CA ASN A 82 11.22 -8.38 3.87
C ASN A 82 11.37 -9.40 5.00
N LEU A 83 10.32 -10.19 5.28
CA LEU A 83 10.34 -11.25 6.29
C LEU A 83 11.36 -12.35 5.95
N SER A 84 11.54 -12.66 4.67
CA SER A 84 12.56 -13.62 4.21
C SER A 84 13.99 -13.07 4.32
N THR A 85 14.15 -11.75 4.33
CA THR A 85 15.46 -11.08 4.31
C THR A 85 15.91 -10.62 5.69
N PHE A 86 14.99 -10.11 6.51
CA PHE A 86 15.27 -9.45 7.79
C PHE A 86 14.83 -10.29 8.98
N LYS A 87 15.77 -10.61 9.86
CA LYS A 87 15.53 -11.41 11.08
C LYS A 87 14.49 -10.81 12.04
N ASN A 88 14.44 -9.48 12.14
CA ASN A 88 13.61 -8.76 13.11
C ASN A 88 12.30 -8.23 12.50
N TYR A 89 11.94 -8.63 11.27
CA TYR A 89 10.67 -8.23 10.67
C TYR A 89 9.50 -8.96 11.33
N SER A 90 8.43 -8.25 11.64
CA SER A 90 7.30 -8.80 12.39
C SER A 90 6.34 -9.55 11.47
N VAL A 91 6.19 -10.86 11.68
CA VAL A 91 5.17 -11.69 11.00
C VAL A 91 3.76 -11.11 11.18
N LYS A 92 3.46 -10.61 12.39
CA LYS A 92 2.15 -10.00 12.68
C LYS A 92 1.92 -8.74 11.85
N PHE A 93 2.95 -7.91 11.68
CA PHE A 93 2.87 -6.72 10.83
C PHE A 93 2.66 -7.13 9.37
N ALA A 94 3.48 -8.06 8.86
CA ALA A 94 3.39 -8.56 7.48
C ALA A 94 1.97 -9.05 7.11
N VAL A 95 1.36 -9.86 7.97
CA VAL A 95 0.00 -10.38 7.74
C VAL A 95 -1.04 -9.26 7.79
N ALA A 96 -0.93 -8.35 8.76
CA ALA A 96 -1.88 -7.26 8.90
C ALA A 96 -1.78 -6.25 7.74
N ASP A 97 -0.56 -5.92 7.31
CA ASP A 97 -0.31 -5.01 6.18
C ASP A 97 -0.77 -5.64 4.85
N SER A 98 -0.57 -6.94 4.67
CA SER A 98 -1.13 -7.68 3.52
C SER A 98 -2.66 -7.63 3.46
N LEU A 99 -3.33 -7.88 4.59
CA LEU A 99 -4.80 -7.79 4.67
C LEU A 99 -5.29 -6.36 4.43
N TRP A 100 -4.58 -5.37 4.98
CA TRP A 100 -4.89 -3.97 4.77
C TRP A 100 -4.72 -3.59 3.29
N GLY A 101 -3.67 -4.04 2.61
CA GLY A 101 -3.47 -3.82 1.18
C GLY A 101 -4.66 -4.28 0.34
N GLY A 102 -5.26 -5.43 0.68
CA GLY A 102 -6.49 -5.89 0.04
C GLY A 102 -7.69 -4.98 0.32
N VAL A 103 -7.91 -4.59 1.58
CA VAL A 103 -8.99 -3.67 1.97
C VAL A 103 -8.84 -2.30 1.30
N LEU A 104 -7.63 -1.75 1.29
CA LEU A 104 -7.27 -0.49 0.65
C LEU A 104 -7.64 -0.50 -0.83
N PHE A 105 -7.25 -1.56 -1.56
CA PHE A 105 -7.57 -1.69 -2.98
C PHE A 105 -9.07 -1.77 -3.23
N VAL A 106 -9.84 -2.50 -2.41
CA VAL A 106 -11.30 -2.55 -2.55
C VAL A 106 -11.92 -1.17 -2.34
N ILE A 107 -11.52 -0.44 -1.29
CA ILE A 107 -12.06 0.89 -1.01
C ILE A 107 -11.78 1.83 -2.18
N VAL A 108 -10.52 1.92 -2.61
CA VAL A 108 -10.10 2.81 -3.70
C VAL A 108 -10.78 2.40 -5.01
N TYR A 109 -10.84 1.11 -5.34
CA TYR A 109 -11.52 0.59 -6.52
C TYR A 109 -13.00 1.05 -6.58
N ASN A 110 -13.74 0.92 -5.47
CA ASN A 110 -15.15 1.33 -5.44
C ASN A 110 -15.31 2.85 -5.62
N ILE A 111 -14.39 3.65 -5.07
CA ILE A 111 -14.41 5.11 -5.25
C ILE A 111 -14.11 5.48 -6.71
N ILE A 112 -13.09 4.90 -7.35
CA ILE A 112 -12.74 5.23 -8.74
C ILE A 112 -13.84 4.82 -9.74
N VAL A 113 -14.55 3.71 -9.46
CA VAL A 113 -15.71 3.27 -10.25
C VAL A 113 -16.87 4.24 -10.07
N SER A 114 -17.17 4.63 -8.83
CA SER A 114 -18.24 5.59 -8.52
C SER A 114 -18.01 6.96 -9.16
N LEU A 115 -16.76 7.42 -9.19
CA LEU A 115 -16.35 8.67 -9.83
C LEU A 115 -16.17 8.57 -11.34
N LYS A 116 -16.39 7.39 -11.95
CA LYS A 116 -16.18 7.12 -13.39
C LYS A 116 -14.77 7.51 -13.87
N LEU A 117 -13.79 7.42 -12.97
CA LEU A 117 -12.37 7.63 -13.29
C LEU A 117 -11.81 6.45 -14.08
N LYS A 118 -12.41 5.27 -13.89
CA LYS A 118 -12.26 4.08 -14.70
C LYS A 118 -13.29 4.11 -15.84
N LYS A 119 -12.83 4.30 -17.08
CA LYS A 119 -13.55 4.04 -18.34
C LYS A 119 -12.67 3.16 -19.20
#